data_AF-A0A8H4BBA7-F1
#
_entry.id   AF-A0A8H4BBA7-F1
#
_cell.length_a   1.000
_cell.length_b   1.000
_cell.length_c   1.000
_cell.angle_alpha   90.00
_cell.angle_beta   90.00
_cell.angle_gamma   90.00
#
_symmetry.space_group_name_H-M   'P 1'
#
loop_
_entity.id
_entity.type
_entity.pdbx_description
1 polymer ?
#
loop_
_entity_poly.entity_id
_entity_poly.type
_entity_poly.pdbx_seq_one_letter_code
_entity_poly.pdbx_strand_id
1 'polypeptide(L)'
;MPVEKIGLPAWEARRKAWTEPNQAYLDKRKDAEILTAKYDISFKLEGHRKIVYEQLVRQHRILKEPMPLRHIIPILVTGWQDDGVWPKGEIVQERSD
;
A
#
# COMPACT_ATOMS: atom_id res chain seq x y z
N MET A 1 -36.82 -2.09 3.69
CA MET A 1 -36.04 -3.17 3.05
C MET A 1 -34.63 -3.11 3.59
N PRO A 2 -34.03 -4.21 4.07
CA PRO A 2 -32.66 -4.17 4.56
C PRO A 2 -31.70 -4.00 3.37
N VAL A 3 -30.83 -2.98 3.44
CA VAL A 3 -29.81 -2.73 2.42
C VAL A 3 -28.74 -3.81 2.59
N GLU A 4 -28.83 -4.86 1.78
CA GLU A 4 -27.87 -5.96 1.82
C GLU A 4 -26.45 -5.45 1.54
N LYS A 5 -25.52 -6.01 2.32
CA LYS A 5 -24.08 -5.75 2.38
C LYS A 5 -23.38 -6.12 1.06
N ILE A 6 -23.73 -5.53 -0.08
CA ILE A 6 -23.15 -5.86 -1.40
C ILE A 6 -21.69 -5.39 -1.51
N GLY A 7 -21.33 -4.33 -0.78
CA GLY A 7 -20.00 -3.73 -0.85
C GLY A 7 -18.87 -4.61 -0.29
N LEU A 8 -19.11 -5.27 0.85
CA LEU A 8 -18.06 -6.03 1.55
C LEU A 8 -17.63 -7.30 0.78
N PRO A 9 -18.55 -8.19 0.32
CA PRO A 9 -18.17 -9.34 -0.48
C PRO A 9 -17.48 -8.95 -1.79
N ALA A 10 -17.91 -7.87 -2.45
CA ALA A 10 -17.30 -7.38 -3.67
C ALA A 10 -15.90 -6.77 -3.44
N TRP A 11 -15.67 -6.18 -2.27
CA TRP A 11 -14.35 -5.71 -1.85
C TRP A 11 -13.43 -6.88 -1.51
N GLU A 12 -13.91 -7.85 -0.74
CA GLU A 12 -13.15 -9.05 -0.37
C GLU A 12 -12.72 -9.88 -1.59
N ALA A 13 -13.63 -10.07 -2.56
CA ALA A 13 -13.32 -10.79 -3.80
C ALA A 13 -12.21 -10.09 -4.61
N ARG A 14 -12.29 -8.76 -4.74
CA ARG A 14 -11.25 -7.96 -5.42
C ARG A 14 -9.93 -7.99 -4.68
N ARG A 15 -9.96 -7.82 -3.35
CA ARG A 15 -8.77 -7.91 -2.49
C ARG A 15 -8.10 -9.27 -2.69
N LYS A 16 -8.87 -10.35 -2.63
CA LYS A 16 -8.36 -11.72 -2.80
C LYS A 16 -7.69 -11.90 -4.16
N ALA A 17 -8.33 -11.46 -5.25
CA ALA A 17 -7.75 -11.51 -6.59
C ALA A 17 -6.45 -10.69 -6.74
N TRP A 18 -6.28 -9.61 -5.98
CA TRP A 18 -5.06 -8.80 -5.98
C TRP A 18 -3.95 -9.36 -5.09
N THR A 19 -4.32 -10.07 -4.02
CA THR A 19 -3.37 -10.63 -3.05
C THR A 19 -2.95 -12.06 -3.35
N GLU A 20 -3.73 -12.81 -4.14
CA GLU A 20 -3.38 -14.17 -4.52
C GLU A 20 -2.22 -14.17 -5.53
N PRO A 21 -1.08 -14.81 -5.21
CA PRO A 21 0.06 -14.85 -6.10
C PRO A 21 -0.30 -15.66 -7.36
N ASN A 22 -0.31 -15.00 -8.51
CA ASN A 22 -0.41 -15.68 -9.80
C ASN A 22 0.96 -16.23 -10.23
N GLN A 23 0.98 -17.11 -11.23
CA GLN A 23 2.22 -17.74 -11.70
C GLN A 23 3.27 -16.71 -12.13
N ALA A 24 2.85 -15.62 -12.77
CA ALA A 24 3.73 -14.52 -13.19
C ALA A 24 4.42 -13.82 -12.01
N TYR A 25 3.79 -13.76 -10.84
CA TYR A 25 4.41 -13.27 -9.60
C TYR A 25 5.41 -14.28 -9.04
N LEU A 26 5.06 -15.57 -9.02
CA LEU A 26 5.95 -16.63 -8.51
C LEU A 26 7.24 -16.71 -9.32
N ASP A 27 7.15 -16.56 -10.65
CA ASP A 27 8.31 -16.58 -11.55
C ASP A 27 9.25 -15.38 -11.33
N LYS A 28 8.71 -14.24 -10.87
CA LYS A 28 9.46 -12.98 -10.63
C LYS A 28 9.77 -12.73 -9.14
N ARG A 29 9.55 -13.73 -8.28
CA ARG A 29 9.67 -13.57 -6.82
C ARG A 29 11.06 -13.08 -6.37
N LYS A 30 12.13 -13.50 -7.05
CA LYS A 30 13.50 -13.03 -6.76
C LYS A 30 13.69 -11.54 -7.05
N ASP A 31 13.06 -11.04 -8.11
CA ASP A 31 13.10 -9.61 -8.46
C ASP A 31 12.32 -8.77 -7.43
N ALA A 32 11.26 -9.35 -6.85
CA ALA A 32 10.47 -8.70 -5.81
C ALA A 32 11.30 -8.43 -4.54
N GLU A 33 12.16 -9.36 -4.12
CA GLU A 33 13.05 -9.17 -2.96
C GLU A 33 14.08 -8.05 -3.19
N ILE A 34 14.65 -7.97 -4.40
CA ILE A 34 15.59 -6.91 -4.78
C ILE A 34 14.90 -5.54 -4.80
N LEU A 35 13.71 -5.46 -5.39
CA LEU A 35 12.89 -4.24 -5.37
C LEU A 35 12.64 -3.79 -3.92
N THR A 36 12.24 -4.76 -3.11
CA THR A 36 11.88 -4.57 -1.70
C THR A 36 13.05 -3.97 -0.89
N ALA A 37 14.28 -4.44 -1.10
CA ALA A 37 15.48 -3.85 -0.50
C ALA A 37 15.79 -2.41 -0.99
N LYS A 38 15.55 -2.11 -2.28
CA LYS A 38 15.69 -0.74 -2.84
C LYS A 38 14.75 0.26 -2.14
N TYR A 39 13.51 -0.16 -1.87
CA TYR A 39 12.54 0.66 -1.16
C TYR A 39 12.86 0.80 0.35
N ASP A 40 13.38 -0.24 1.01
CA ASP A 40 13.79 -0.16 2.43
C ASP A 40 14.80 0.96 2.71
N ILE A 41 15.75 1.16 1.81
CA ILE A 41 16.77 2.21 1.96
C ILE A 41 16.13 3.59 1.80
N SER A 42 15.19 3.72 0.87
CA SER A 42 14.61 5.01 0.45
C SER A 42 13.49 5.49 1.38
N PHE A 43 12.72 4.59 2.00
CA PHE A 43 11.46 4.91 2.69
C PHE A 43 11.51 4.83 4.23
N LYS A 44 12.69 4.69 4.82
CA LYS A 44 12.88 4.79 6.28
C LYS A 44 12.60 6.19 6.82
N LEU A 45 12.76 7.23 6.01
CA LEU A 45 12.57 8.62 6.41
C LEU A 45 11.14 9.11 6.14
N GLU A 46 10.51 9.71 7.15
CA GLU A 46 9.15 10.26 7.07
C GLU A 46 9.00 11.32 5.97
N GLY A 47 10.01 12.17 5.77
CA GLY A 47 10.01 13.20 4.73
C GLY A 47 9.84 12.64 3.31
N HIS A 48 10.43 11.48 3.02
CA HIS A 48 10.28 10.83 1.71
C HIS A 48 8.87 10.25 1.52
N ARG A 49 8.22 9.79 2.59
CA ARG A 49 6.84 9.29 2.53
C ARG A 49 5.87 10.39 2.13
N LYS A 50 6.00 11.59 2.71
CA LYS A 50 5.17 12.76 2.36
C LYS A 50 5.31 13.15 0.89
N ILE A 51 6.54 13.21 0.38
CA ILE A 51 6.82 13.53 -1.03
C ILE A 51 6.14 12.52 -1.96
N VAL A 52 6.22 11.23 -1.64
CA VAL A 52 5.63 10.20 -2.48
C VAL A 52 4.11 10.18 -2.37
N TYR A 53 3.55 10.44 -1.20
CA TYR A 53 2.11 10.64 -1.05
C TYR A 53 1.60 11.78 -1.94
N GLU A 54 2.25 12.95 -1.89
CA GLU A 54 1.92 14.11 -2.73
C GLU A 54 1.95 13.75 -4.23
N GLN A 55 2.99 13.03 -4.67
CA GLN A 55 3.12 12.61 -6.06
C GLN A 55 2.02 11.63 -6.48
N LEU A 56 1.67 10.66 -5.63
CA LEU A 56 0.72 9.61 -5.97
C LEU A 56 -0.73 10.07 -5.86
N VAL A 57 -1.07 10.73 -4.76
CA VAL A 57 -2.46 11.04 -4.41
C VAL A 57 -2.88 12.41 -4.90
N ARG A 58 -2.04 13.45 -4.73
CA ARG A 58 -2.41 14.81 -5.14
C ARG A 58 -2.08 15.10 -6.59
N GLN A 59 -0.94 14.61 -7.07
CA GLN A 59 -0.49 14.83 -8.46
C GLN A 59 -0.88 13.70 -9.41
N HIS A 60 -1.51 12.63 -8.92
CA HIS A 60 -1.92 11.46 -9.70
C HIS A 60 -0.81 10.88 -10.61
N ARG A 61 0.45 10.95 -10.16
CA ARG A 61 1.56 10.39 -10.94
C ARG A 61 1.49 8.87 -10.93
N ILE A 62 1.72 8.29 -12.10
CA ILE A 62 1.77 6.84 -12.28
C ILE A 62 3.16 6.34 -11.87
N LEU A 63 3.19 5.28 -11.06
CA LEU A 63 4.42 4.58 -10.74
C LEU A 63 4.96 3.86 -11.99
N LYS A 64 6.21 4.15 -12.36
CA LYS A 64 6.90 3.47 -13.47
C LYS A 64 7.27 2.03 -13.13
N GLU A 65 7.50 1.75 -11.85
CA GLU A 65 7.81 0.44 -11.32
C GLU A 65 6.79 0.12 -10.21
N PRO A 66 6.33 -1.14 -10.10
CA PRO A 66 5.44 -1.53 -9.02
C PRO A 66 6.12 -1.30 -7.66
N MET A 67 5.38 -0.72 -6.71
CA MET A 67 5.86 -0.52 -5.34
C MET A 67 5.35 -1.66 -4.45
N PRO A 68 6.20 -2.25 -3.58
CA PRO A 68 5.75 -3.26 -2.64
C PRO A 68 4.70 -2.71 -1.66
N LEU A 69 3.65 -3.50 -1.39
CA LEU A 69 2.52 -3.09 -0.54
C LEU A 69 2.95 -2.66 0.88
N ARG A 70 3.97 -3.31 1.45
CA ARG A 70 4.51 -2.95 2.77
C ARG A 70 5.04 -1.52 2.86
N HIS A 71 5.40 -0.90 1.72
CA HIS A 71 5.88 0.48 1.67
C HIS A 71 4.76 1.47 1.34
N ILE A 72 3.79 1.08 0.52
CA ILE A 72 2.69 1.99 0.16
C ILE A 72 1.78 2.30 1.35
N ILE A 73 1.53 1.31 2.22
CA ILE A 73 0.64 1.49 3.37
C ILE A 73 1.16 2.59 4.31
N PRO A 74 2.43 2.56 4.78
CA PRO A 74 2.97 3.64 5.59
C PRO A 74 2.96 5.01 4.90
N ILE A 75 3.15 5.07 3.57
CA ILE A 75 3.09 6.32 2.79
C ILE A 75 1.68 6.92 2.84
N LEU A 76 0.67 6.10 2.58
CA LEU A 76 -0.74 6.52 2.61
C LEU A 76 -1.14 6.96 4.01
N VAL A 77 -0.77 6.19 5.05
CA VAL A 77 -1.07 6.55 6.44
C VAL A 77 -0.44 7.89 6.83
N THR A 78 0.83 8.13 6.47
CA THR A 78 1.48 9.43 6.74
C THR A 78 0.72 10.58 6.07
N GLY A 79 0.32 10.43 4.80
CA GLY A 79 -0.44 11.47 4.10
C GLY A 79 -1.85 11.68 4.66
N TRP A 80 -2.56 10.61 4.99
CA TRP A 80 -3.89 10.70 5.60
C TRP A 80 -3.88 11.31 7.01
N GLN A 81 -2.82 11.08 7.79
CA GLN A 81 -2.63 11.75 9.08
C GLN A 81 -2.39 13.25 8.92
N ASP A 82 -1.64 13.65 7.88
CA ASP A 82 -1.43 15.06 7.53
C ASP A 82 -2.73 15.72 7.04
N ASP A 83 -3.53 15.00 6.23
CA ASP A 83 -4.83 15.46 5.73
C ASP A 83 -5.94 15.44 6.81
N GLY A 84 -5.66 14.91 8.00
CA GLY A 84 -6.62 14.79 9.10
C GLY A 84 -7.73 13.76 8.88
N VAL A 85 -7.57 12.88 7.88
CA VAL A 85 -8.52 11.79 7.55
C VAL A 85 -8.15 10.46 8.20
N TRP A 86 -7.01 10.39 8.90
CA TRP A 86 -6.60 9.26 9.71
C TRP A 86 -6.20 9.69 11.14
N PRO A 87 -6.57 8.94 12.20
CA PRO A 87 -6.23 9.28 13.57
C PRO A 87 -4.72 9.35 13.82
N LYS A 88 -4.26 10.42 14.49
CA LYS A 88 -2.87 10.53 14.94
C LYS A 88 -2.63 9.55 16.09
N GLY A 89 -1.65 8.66 15.94
CA GLY A 89 -1.28 7.67 16.96
C GLY A 89 -1.74 6.24 16.70
N GLU A 90 -2.59 5.99 15.70
CA GLU A 90 -2.82 4.64 15.18
C GLU A 90 -1.64 4.24 14.29
N ILE A 91 -0.68 3.54 14.88
CA ILE A 91 0.37 2.84 14.14
C ILE A 91 -0.23 1.50 13.73
N VAL A 92 -0.26 1.20 12.43
CA VAL A 92 -0.62 -0.12 11.93
C VAL A 92 0.38 -1.11 12.51
N GLN A 93 -0.01 -1.82 13.57
CA GLN A 93 0.79 -2.91 14.10
C GLN A 93 0.89 -3.95 12.99
N GLU A 94 2.10 -4.20 12.51
CA GLU A 94 2.39 -5.40 11.72
C GLU A 94 2.04 -6.59 12.60
N ARG A 95 0.86 -7.18 12.39
CA ARG A 95 0.59 -8.51 12.95
C ARG A 95 1.56 -9.46 12.27
N SER A 96 2.57 -9.88 13.03
CA SER A 96 3.37 -11.05 12.71
C SER A 96 2.46 -12.27 12.88
N ASP A 97 1.98 -12.80 11.76
CA ASP A 97 1.53 -14.20 11.66
C ASP A 97 2.71 -15.05 11.17
#